data_AF-A0A7C7AHM7-F1
#
_entry.id   AF-A0A7C7AHM7-F1
#
_cell.length_a   1.000
_cell.length_b   1.000
_cell.length_c   1.000
_cell.angle_alpha   90.00
_cell.angle_beta   90.00
_cell.angle_gamma   90.00
#
_symmetry.space_group_name_H-M   'P 1'
#
loop_
_entity.id
_entity.type
_entity.pdbx_description
1 polymer ?
#
loop_
_entity_poly.entity_id
_entity_poly.type
_entity_poly.pdbx_seq_one_letter_code
_entity_poly.pdbx_strand_id
1 'polypeptide(L)'
;MMNRNTKTSNITEAAMITGILVIIAYLSSFITITMFFYPTPSIILGKRRGIKYSALALLASDLIISMLLGIQTGLIFLILYTPFALALTYGVCSNEDANKTILFGSAAYMVSFVLFILFLNFIMGVNFIEKLAETYKESFEMTRALFENIPQQMR
;
A
#
# COMPACT_ATOMS: atom_id res chain seq x y z
N MET A 1 -22.77 19.76 27.35
CA MET A 1 -23.39 18.51 26.85
C MET A 1 -22.59 18.00 25.66
N MET A 2 -21.89 16.87 25.80
CA MET A 2 -21.10 16.27 24.71
C MET A 2 -22.06 15.66 23.68
N ASN A 3 -22.12 16.24 22.48
CA ASN A 3 -23.05 15.85 21.42
C ASN A 3 -22.75 14.42 20.93
N ARG A 4 -23.45 13.40 21.46
CA ARG A 4 -23.24 11.98 21.08
C ARG A 4 -23.48 11.72 19.59
N ASN A 5 -24.30 12.56 18.93
CA ASN A 5 -24.67 12.41 17.53
C ASN A 5 -23.52 12.67 16.55
N THR A 6 -22.56 13.54 16.90
CA THR A 6 -21.38 13.77 16.05
C THR A 6 -20.40 12.60 16.14
N LYS A 7 -20.27 11.97 17.32
CA LYS A 7 -19.39 10.81 17.49
C LYS A 7 -19.88 9.58 16.70
N THR A 8 -21.18 9.28 16.71
CA THR A 8 -21.75 8.16 15.95
C THR A 8 -21.65 8.41 14.44
N SER A 9 -21.95 9.62 13.97
CA SER A 9 -21.82 9.98 12.56
C SER A 9 -20.39 9.91 12.03
N ASN A 10 -19.38 10.28 12.85
CA ASN A 10 -17.98 10.19 12.45
C ASN A 10 -17.54 8.72 12.25
N ILE A 11 -18.03 7.82 13.10
CA ILE A 11 -17.71 6.38 13.02
C ILE A 11 -18.36 5.74 11.80
N THR A 12 -19.61 6.09 11.49
CA THR A 12 -20.29 5.54 10.30
C THR A 12 -19.65 6.01 8.99
N GLU A 13 -19.22 7.28 8.90
CA GLU A 13 -18.51 7.77 7.71
C GLU A 13 -17.12 7.11 7.57
N ALA A 14 -16.41 6.88 8.69
CA ALA A 14 -15.14 6.14 8.67
C ALA A 14 -15.34 4.70 8.18
N ALA A 15 -16.38 4.00 8.68
CA ALA A 15 -16.68 2.63 8.25
C ALA A 15 -17.04 2.54 6.75
N MET A 16 -17.79 3.52 6.24
CA MET A 16 -18.09 3.60 4.80
C MET A 16 -16.82 3.78 3.97
N ILE A 17 -15.92 4.68 4.39
CA ILE A 17 -14.64 4.91 3.72
C ILE A 17 -13.74 3.67 3.79
N THR A 18 -13.70 2.96 4.92
CA THR A 18 -13.03 1.66 5.02
C THR A 18 -13.54 0.68 3.97
N GLY A 19 -14.85 0.56 3.79
CA GLY A 19 -15.43 -0.29 2.74
C GLY A 19 -14.99 0.14 1.33
N ILE A 20 -14.97 1.45 1.05
CA ILE A 20 -14.50 1.99 -0.22
C ILE A 20 -13.02 1.68 -0.45
N LEU A 21 -12.15 1.84 0.56
CA LEU A 21 -10.73 1.51 0.49
C LEU A 21 -10.51 0.03 0.15
N VAL A 22 -11.28 -0.86 0.78
CA VAL A 22 -11.24 -2.31 0.50
C VAL A 22 -11.65 -2.61 -0.94
N ILE A 23 -12.72 -1.97 -1.44
CA ILE A 23 -13.18 -2.15 -2.83
C ILE A 23 -12.10 -1.67 -3.82
N ILE A 24 -11.49 -0.52 -3.57
CA ILE A 24 -10.40 0.00 -4.42
C ILE A 24 -9.19 -0.95 -4.39
N ALA A 25 -8.81 -1.45 -3.22
CA ALA A 25 -7.72 -2.42 -3.09
C ALA A 25 -8.03 -3.71 -3.85
N TYR A 26 -9.25 -4.24 -3.75
CA TYR A 26 -9.69 -5.41 -4.50
C TYR A 26 -9.64 -5.17 -6.02
N LEU A 27 -10.17 -4.04 -6.47
CA LEU A 27 -10.13 -3.65 -7.90
C LEU A 27 -8.72 -3.46 -8.43
N SER A 28 -7.77 -3.05 -7.58
CA SER A 28 -6.37 -2.87 -7.98
C SER A 28 -5.70 -4.18 -8.43
N SER A 29 -6.20 -5.33 -7.95
CA SER A 29 -5.73 -6.65 -8.39
C SER A 29 -6.06 -6.97 -9.85
N PHE A 30 -7.09 -6.33 -10.40
CA PHE A 30 -7.51 -6.51 -11.81
C PHE A 30 -7.12 -5.32 -12.68
N ILE A 31 -7.20 -4.12 -12.12
CA ILE A 31 -6.97 -2.86 -12.82
C ILE A 31 -5.96 -2.04 -12.01
N THR A 32 -4.67 -2.15 -12.39
CA THR A 32 -3.56 -1.51 -11.67
C THR A 32 -3.72 0.00 -11.51
N ILE A 33 -4.37 0.70 -12.46
CA ILE A 33 -4.56 2.16 -12.40
C ILE A 33 -5.43 2.60 -11.22
N THR A 34 -6.27 1.71 -10.70
CA THR A 34 -7.14 1.96 -9.54
C THR A 34 -6.33 2.30 -8.28
N MET A 35 -5.09 1.82 -8.20
CA MET A 35 -4.20 2.06 -7.06
C MET A 35 -3.89 3.55 -6.85
N PHE A 36 -3.89 4.34 -7.93
CA PHE A 36 -3.68 5.78 -7.85
C PHE A 36 -4.78 6.50 -7.06
N PHE A 37 -5.99 5.94 -7.05
CA PHE A 37 -7.14 6.50 -6.35
C PHE A 37 -7.27 6.02 -4.89
N TYR A 38 -6.46 5.06 -4.45
CA TYR A 38 -6.47 4.53 -3.08
C TYR A 38 -6.31 5.58 -1.97
N PRO A 39 -5.38 6.57 -2.05
CA PRO A 39 -5.27 7.59 -1.01
C PRO A 39 -6.47 8.55 -0.98
N THR A 40 -7.24 8.66 -2.06
CA THR A 40 -8.26 9.70 -2.22
C THR A 40 -9.40 9.63 -1.17
N PRO A 41 -10.04 8.47 -0.90
CA PRO A 41 -11.04 8.36 0.16
C PRO A 41 -10.47 8.68 1.55
N SER A 42 -9.21 8.30 1.80
CA SER A 42 -8.54 8.59 3.06
C SER A 42 -8.34 10.09 3.27
N ILE A 43 -7.94 10.81 2.22
CA ILE A 43 -7.79 12.27 2.23
C ILE A 43 -9.14 12.95 2.50
N ILE A 44 -10.21 12.51 1.84
CA ILE A 44 -11.57 13.05 2.05
C ILE A 44 -12.01 12.88 3.50
N LEU A 45 -11.81 11.69 4.06
CA LEU A 45 -12.16 11.40 5.46
C LEU A 45 -11.32 12.25 6.43
N GLY A 46 -10.01 12.34 6.20
CA GLY A 46 -9.11 13.14 7.02
C GLY A 46 -9.50 14.61 7.04
N LYS A 47 -9.82 15.19 5.88
CA LYS A 47 -10.24 16.60 5.77
C LYS A 47 -11.57 16.89 6.47
N ARG A 48 -12.50 15.93 6.46
CA ARG A 48 -13.85 16.10 7.04
C ARG A 48 -13.91 15.83 8.53
N ARG A 49 -13.24 14.77 9.00
CA ARG A 49 -13.39 14.24 10.36
C ARG A 49 -12.09 14.29 11.17
N GLY A 50 -10.97 14.54 10.53
CA GLY A 50 -9.64 14.60 11.13
C GLY A 50 -8.80 13.36 10.83
N ILE A 51 -7.48 13.53 10.88
CA ILE A 51 -6.50 12.49 10.51
C ILE A 51 -6.61 11.20 11.33
N LYS A 52 -7.08 11.28 12.58
CA LYS A 52 -7.27 10.12 13.47
C LYS A 52 -8.26 9.11 12.88
N TYR A 53 -9.35 9.58 12.27
CA TYR A 53 -10.36 8.71 11.67
C TYR A 53 -9.87 8.11 10.35
N SER A 54 -9.08 8.86 9.57
CA SER A 54 -8.40 8.35 8.38
C SER A 54 -7.41 7.23 8.71
N ALA A 55 -6.57 7.41 9.75
CA ALA A 55 -5.66 6.37 10.21
C ALA A 55 -6.40 5.09 10.66
N LEU A 56 -7.47 5.23 11.43
CA LEU A 56 -8.30 4.09 11.85
C LEU A 56 -8.95 3.39 10.65
N ALA A 57 -9.44 4.16 9.67
CA ALA A 57 -10.08 3.60 8.49
C ALA A 57 -9.09 2.82 7.60
N LEU A 58 -7.86 3.33 7.44
CA LEU A 58 -6.76 2.65 6.74
C LEU A 58 -6.39 1.34 7.44
N LEU A 59 -6.11 1.38 8.74
CA LEU A 59 -5.78 0.18 9.52
C LEU A 59 -6.89 -0.88 9.48
N ALA A 60 -8.15 -0.45 9.61
CA ALA A 60 -9.29 -1.35 9.49
C ALA A 60 -9.40 -1.95 8.07
N SER A 61 -9.12 -1.15 7.04
CA SER A 61 -9.12 -1.63 5.65
C SER A 61 -8.01 -2.64 5.41
N ASP A 62 -6.82 -2.43 5.96
CA ASP A 62 -5.66 -3.32 5.81
C ASP A 62 -5.91 -4.69 6.41
N LEU A 63 -6.60 -4.75 7.56
CA LEU A 63 -7.02 -6.01 8.18
C LEU A 63 -7.99 -6.78 7.27
N ILE A 64 -8.98 -6.09 6.69
CA ILE A 64 -9.96 -6.71 5.78
C ILE A 64 -9.27 -7.14 4.48
N ILE A 65 -8.39 -6.31 3.93
CA ILE A 65 -7.58 -6.62 2.73
C ILE A 65 -6.71 -7.85 2.99
N SER A 66 -6.07 -7.94 4.15
CA SER A 66 -5.29 -9.12 4.54
C SER A 66 -6.14 -10.40 4.60
N MET A 67 -7.39 -10.30 5.04
CA MET A 67 -8.30 -11.45 5.07
C MET A 67 -8.80 -11.86 3.68
N LEU A 68 -9.01 -10.90 2.77
CA LEU A 68 -9.58 -11.15 1.43
C LEU A 68 -8.53 -11.49 0.37
N LEU A 69 -7.41 -10.77 0.35
CA LEU A 69 -6.36 -10.87 -0.67
C LEU A 69 -5.10 -11.59 -0.17
N GLY A 70 -5.11 -12.06 1.08
CA GLY A 70 -4.00 -12.75 1.72
C GLY A 70 -3.06 -11.83 2.51
N ILE A 71 -2.33 -12.46 3.44
CA ILE A 71 -1.46 -11.77 4.40
C ILE A 71 -0.33 -10.98 3.73
N GLN A 72 0.21 -11.49 2.63
CA GLN A 72 1.26 -10.81 1.88
C GLN A 72 0.76 -9.48 1.30
N THR A 73 -0.42 -9.48 0.68
CA THR A 73 -1.04 -8.27 0.12
C THR A 73 -1.39 -7.30 1.24
N GLY A 74 -2.00 -7.78 2.33
CA GLY A 74 -2.31 -6.95 3.50
C GLY A 74 -1.10 -6.25 4.09
N LEU A 75 0.04 -6.94 4.19
CA LEU A 75 1.30 -6.35 4.66
C LEU A 75 1.84 -5.25 3.73
N ILE A 76 1.72 -5.44 2.40
CA ILE A 76 2.11 -4.42 1.44
C ILE A 76 1.24 -3.16 1.62
N PHE A 77 -0.07 -3.30 1.77
CA PHE A 77 -0.95 -2.15 2.01
C PHE A 77 -0.63 -1.46 3.34
N LEU A 78 -0.48 -2.26 4.41
CA LEU A 78 -0.21 -1.76 5.76
C LEU A 78 1.13 -1.02 5.88
N ILE A 79 2.20 -1.58 5.31
CA ILE A 79 3.55 -1.03 5.49
C ILE A 79 3.83 0.06 4.45
N LEU A 80 3.42 -0.14 3.19
CA LEU A 80 3.76 0.78 2.09
C LEU A 80 2.69 1.86 1.90
N TYR A 81 1.43 1.45 1.74
CA TYR A 81 0.36 2.34 1.29
C TYR A 81 -0.28 3.14 2.42
N THR A 82 -0.37 2.59 3.62
CA THR A 82 -0.96 3.27 4.77
C THR A 82 -0.15 4.50 5.20
N PRO A 83 1.19 4.44 5.38
CA PRO A 83 1.97 5.63 5.69
C PRO A 83 1.95 6.66 4.55
N PHE A 84 1.96 6.19 3.29
CA PHE A 84 1.84 7.05 2.12
C PHE A 84 0.50 7.82 2.09
N ALA A 85 -0.62 7.11 2.21
CA ALA A 85 -1.96 7.69 2.22
C ALA A 85 -2.16 8.62 3.43
N LEU A 86 -1.60 8.26 4.58
CA LEU A 86 -1.66 9.07 5.80
C LEU A 86 -0.85 10.37 5.67
N ALA A 87 0.35 10.31 5.08
CA ALA A 87 1.19 11.48 4.85
C ALA A 87 0.55 12.46 3.85
N LEU A 88 -0.05 11.95 2.77
CA LEU A 88 -0.85 12.76 1.85
C LEU A 88 -2.04 13.40 2.57
N THR A 89 -2.76 12.61 3.37
CA THR A 89 -3.89 13.12 4.16
C THR A 89 -3.44 14.21 5.13
N TYR A 90 -2.28 14.05 5.77
CA TYR A 90 -1.71 15.05 6.68
C TYR A 90 -1.37 16.37 5.96
N GLY A 91 -0.74 16.30 4.79
CA GLY A 91 -0.42 17.48 3.98
C GLY A 91 -1.68 18.25 3.58
N VAL A 92 -2.71 17.54 3.12
CA VAL A 92 -4.01 18.15 2.76
C VAL A 92 -4.74 18.72 3.98
N CYS A 93 -4.73 18.02 5.12
CA CYS A 93 -5.38 18.50 6.35
C CYS A 93 -4.70 19.76 6.91
N SER A 94 -3.39 19.88 6.72
CA SER A 94 -2.60 21.04 7.15
C SER A 94 -2.71 22.24 6.20
N ASN A 95 -3.52 22.14 5.13
CA ASN A 95 -3.63 23.14 4.05
C ASN A 95 -2.28 23.52 3.43
N GLU A 96 -1.36 22.56 3.35
CA GLU A 96 -0.08 22.78 2.68
C GLU A 96 -0.26 22.84 1.16
N ASP A 97 0.71 23.47 0.49
CA ASP A 97 0.75 23.53 -0.97
C ASP A 97 0.76 22.12 -1.57
N ALA A 98 0.17 21.98 -2.77
CA ALA A 98 0.10 20.69 -3.46
C ALA A 98 1.49 20.04 -3.63
N ASN A 99 2.50 20.86 -3.93
CA ASN A 99 3.88 20.40 -4.09
C ASN A 99 4.46 19.81 -2.80
N LYS A 100 4.20 20.45 -1.64
CA LYS A 100 4.66 19.95 -0.34
C LYS A 100 3.92 18.69 0.09
N THR A 101 2.62 18.64 -0.18
CA THR A 101 1.81 17.45 0.11
C THR A 101 2.33 16.23 -0.66
N ILE A 102 2.60 16.39 -1.96
CA ILE A 102 3.18 15.34 -2.78
C ILE A 102 4.56 14.95 -2.24
N LEU A 103 5.40 15.93 -1.86
CA LEU A 103 6.71 15.67 -1.28
C LEU A 103 6.62 14.84 0.02
N PHE A 104 5.68 15.15 0.92
CA PHE A 104 5.44 14.35 2.13
C PHE A 104 5.00 12.93 1.81
N GLY A 105 4.09 12.76 0.85
CA GLY A 105 3.67 11.44 0.38
C GLY A 105 4.85 10.65 -0.18
N SER A 106 5.60 11.20 -1.12
CA SER A 106 6.76 10.56 -1.73
C SER A 106 7.83 10.20 -0.70
N ALA A 107 8.16 11.11 0.22
CA ALA A 107 9.12 10.84 1.28
C ALA A 107 8.64 9.71 2.21
N ALA A 108 7.37 9.74 2.61
CA ALA A 108 6.78 8.68 3.43
C ALA A 108 6.80 7.32 2.72
N TYR A 109 6.51 7.28 1.42
CA TYR A 109 6.56 6.05 0.63
C TYR A 109 8.00 5.51 0.51
N MET A 110 8.99 6.38 0.26
CA MET A 110 10.40 5.97 0.20
C MET A 110 10.87 5.37 1.54
N VAL A 111 10.56 6.03 2.66
CA VAL A 111 10.89 5.52 3.99
C VAL A 111 10.20 4.18 4.24
N SER A 112 8.92 4.08 3.90
CA SER A 112 8.14 2.86 4.05
C SER A 112 8.69 1.71 3.21
N PHE A 113 9.20 2.00 2.01
CA PHE A 113 9.82 1.02 1.13
C PHE A 113 11.12 0.46 1.72
N VAL A 114 11.97 1.32 2.30
CA VAL A 114 13.17 0.87 3.00
C VAL A 114 12.81 -0.01 4.21
N LEU A 115 11.82 0.42 5.00
CA LEU A 115 11.32 -0.36 6.15
C LEU A 115 10.77 -1.72 5.72
N PHE A 116 10.04 -1.77 4.60
CA PHE A 116 9.52 -3.02 4.05
C PHE A 116 10.64 -3.99 3.66
N ILE A 117 11.70 -3.51 3.01
CA ILE A 117 12.87 -4.34 2.67
C ILE A 117 13.55 -4.87 3.94
N LEU A 118 13.76 -4.03 4.96
CA LEU A 118 14.36 -4.45 6.22
C LEU A 118 13.48 -5.48 6.94
N PHE A 119 12.15 -5.30 6.90
CA PHE A 119 11.19 -6.24 7.45
C PHE A 119 11.24 -7.59 6.74
N LEU A 120 11.35 -7.62 5.41
CA LEU A 120 11.51 -8.85 4.63
C LEU A 120 12.83 -9.57 4.96
N ASN A 121 13.94 -8.83 5.07
CA ASN A 121 15.24 -9.39 5.50
C ASN A 121 15.12 -10.06 6.88
N PHE A 122 14.42 -9.40 7.81
CA PHE A 122 14.20 -9.93 9.16
C PHE A 122 13.35 -11.21 9.16
N ILE A 123 12.25 -11.25 8.40
CA ILE A 123 11.37 -12.42 8.31
C ILE A 123 12.05 -13.61 7.64
N MET A 124 12.75 -13.38 6.52
CA MET A 124 13.35 -14.46 5.74
C MET A 124 14.63 -15.03 6.38
N GLY A 125 15.25 -14.31 7.32
CA GLY A 125 16.49 -14.73 7.99
C GLY A 125 17.70 -14.81 7.04
N VAL A 126 17.58 -14.30 5.82
CA VAL A 126 18.59 -14.28 4.76
C VAL A 126 18.60 -12.89 4.13
N ASN A 127 19.75 -12.43 3.63
CA ASN A 127 19.83 -11.19 2.88
C ASN A 127 18.90 -11.27 1.66
N PHE A 128 17.82 -10.49 1.66
CA PHE A 128 16.87 -10.37 0.56
C PHE A 128 17.59 -10.04 -0.77
N ILE A 129 18.65 -9.24 -0.70
CA ILE A 129 19.50 -8.89 -1.85
C ILE A 129 20.19 -10.13 -2.44
N GLU A 130 20.68 -11.02 -1.58
CA GLU A 130 21.36 -12.25 -1.98
C GLU A 130 20.36 -13.23 -2.60
N LYS A 131 19.18 -13.36 -1.99
CA LYS A 131 18.06 -14.14 -2.54
C LYS A 131 17.63 -13.63 -3.92
N LEU A 132 17.52 -12.31 -4.08
CA LEU A 132 17.22 -11.66 -5.37
C LEU A 132 18.29 -11.98 -6.41
N ALA A 133 19.57 -11.85 -6.05
CA ALA A 133 20.68 -12.15 -6.94
C ALA A 133 20.68 -13.62 -7.36
N GLU A 134 20.37 -14.53 -6.45
CA GLU A 134 20.23 -15.97 -6.72
C GLU A 134 19.07 -16.26 -7.68
N THR A 135 17.88 -15.69 -7.42
CA THR A 135 16.72 -15.82 -8.32
C THR A 135 17.00 -15.25 -9.70
N TYR A 136 17.73 -14.14 -9.81
CA TYR A 136 18.16 -13.59 -11.09
C TYR A 136 19.13 -14.53 -11.82
N LYS A 137 20.10 -15.12 -11.12
CA LYS A 137 21.03 -16.11 -11.70
C LYS A 137 20.27 -17.33 -12.21
N GLU A 138 19.39 -17.91 -11.40
CA GLU A 138 18.54 -19.03 -11.80
C GLU A 138 17.69 -18.69 -13.03
N SER A 139 17.08 -17.51 -13.07
CA SER A 139 16.29 -17.05 -14.22
C SER A 139 17.14 -16.93 -15.49
N PHE A 140 18.37 -16.45 -15.36
CA PHE A 140 19.33 -16.37 -16.47
C PHE A 140 19.78 -17.76 -16.94
N GLU A 141 20.07 -18.67 -16.02
CA GLU A 141 20.45 -20.05 -16.34
C GLU A 141 19.30 -20.82 -17.00
N MET A 142 18.08 -20.67 -16.51
CA MET A 142 16.89 -21.25 -17.12
C MET A 142 16.68 -20.71 -18.54
N THR A 143 16.87 -19.41 -18.75
CA THR A 143 16.81 -18.79 -20.08
C THR A 143 17.90 -19.35 -21.01
N ARG A 144 19.14 -19.48 -20.53
CA ARG A 144 20.24 -20.09 -21.31
C ARG A 144 19.96 -21.55 -21.65
N ALA A 145 19.50 -22.34 -20.69
CA ALA A 145 19.13 -23.74 -20.90
C ALA A 145 18.01 -23.88 -21.94
N LEU A 146 17.04 -22.97 -21.97
CA LEU A 146 16.02 -22.94 -23.03
C LEU A 146 16.65 -22.65 -24.39
N PHE A 147 17.55 -21.66 -24.51
CA PHE A 147 18.23 -21.34 -25.77
C PHE A 147 19.18 -22.43 -26.26
N GLU A 148 19.85 -23.15 -25.36
CA GLU A 148 20.73 -24.27 -25.69
C GLU A 148 19.97 -25.53 -26.11
N ASN A 149 18.74 -25.71 -25.61
CA ASN A 149 17.87 -26.82 -25.99
C ASN A 149 16.96 -26.53 -27.20
N ILE A 150 17.05 -25.34 -27.83
CA ILE A 150 16.40 -25.09 -29.13
C ILE A 150 17.20 -25.82 -30.22
N PRO A 151 16.61 -26.78 -30.96
CA PRO A 151 17.30 -27.48 -32.02
C PRO A 151 17.85 -26.50 -33.07
N GLN A 152 19.07 -26.75 -33.56
CA GLN A 152 19.77 -25.95 -34.59
C GLN A 152 18.98 -25.75 -35.91
N GLN A 153 17.80 -26.36 -36.07
CA GLN A 153 16.92 -26.21 -37.24
C GLN A 153 16.04 -24.95 -37.22
N MET A 154 16.03 -24.18 -36.13
CA MET A 154 15.28 -22.91 -35.99
C MET A 154 16.19 -21.67 -35.81
N ARG A 155 17.47 -21.78 -36.18
CA ARG A 155 18.39 -20.64 -36.31
C ARG A 155 18.33 -20.03 -37.71
#